data_AF-A0A948EGR3-F1
#
_entry.id   AF-A0A948EGR3-F1
#
_cell.length_a   1.000
_cell.length_b   1.000
_cell.length_c   1.000
_cell.angle_alpha   90.00
_cell.angle_beta   90.00
_cell.angle_gamma   90.00
#
_symmetry.space_group_name_H-M   'P 1'
#
loop_
_entity.id
_entity.type
_entity.pdbx_description
1 polymer ?
#
loop_
_entity_poly.entity_id
_entity_poly.type
_entity_poly.pdbx_seq_one_letter_code
_entity_poly.pdbx_strand_id
1 'polypeptide(L)'
;MKLIVGLGNPRSKYEKTRHNLGFMVIDFLIEDEQIDSKKAKLIKPQTFMNNSGLEVKKNSDYYKIKPEDIIVIHDDIDLLLGEIKVQQGRNSAGHKGVQSVIDALGTNNFTRIRIGIRPIDPEIIIDTEKFVLQKFTPEEQKIINQTIKKAAQIIQATL
;
A
#
# COMPACT_ATOMS: atom_id res chain seq x y z
N MET A 1 17.37 0.01 -9.02
CA MET A 1 16.93 -0.23 -7.63
C MET A 1 15.55 0.39 -7.48
N LYS A 2 14.58 -0.34 -6.91
CA LYS A 2 13.20 0.13 -6.72
C LYS A 2 12.96 0.67 -5.31
N LEU A 3 11.96 1.53 -5.16
CA LEU A 3 11.42 1.94 -3.85
C LEU A 3 10.03 1.31 -3.67
N ILE A 4 9.90 0.41 -2.71
CA ILE A 4 8.65 -0.27 -2.39
C ILE A 4 8.05 0.37 -1.14
N VAL A 5 6.88 0.97 -1.30
CA VAL A 5 6.22 1.77 -0.28
C VAL A 5 4.94 1.07 0.15
N GLY A 6 4.82 0.70 1.41
CA GLY A 6 3.54 0.31 2.01
C GLY A 6 2.89 1.53 2.64
N LEU A 7 1.67 1.90 2.25
CA LEU A 7 0.93 2.96 2.90
C LEU A 7 0.23 2.45 4.19
N GLY A 8 0.09 3.34 5.16
CA GLY A 8 -0.52 3.05 6.46
C GLY A 8 -0.40 4.24 7.42
N ASN A 9 -1.03 4.12 8.59
CA ASN A 9 -0.87 5.07 9.69
C ASN A 9 0.05 4.49 10.79
N PRO A 10 0.97 5.28 11.37
CA PRO A 10 1.78 4.88 12.51
C PRO A 10 0.94 4.84 13.79
N ARG A 11 1.46 4.14 14.81
CA ARG A 11 0.87 3.83 16.14
C ARG A 11 0.04 2.55 16.17
N SER A 12 0.11 1.88 17.32
CA SER A 12 -0.51 0.57 17.57
C SER A 12 -2.02 0.54 17.33
N LYS A 13 -2.73 1.64 17.58
CA LYS A 13 -4.19 1.70 17.37
C LYS A 13 -4.63 1.49 15.91
N TYR A 14 -3.75 1.72 14.94
CA TYR A 14 -4.03 1.52 13.51
C TYR A 14 -3.50 0.20 12.97
N GLU A 15 -2.81 -0.59 13.79
CA GLU A 15 -2.34 -1.92 13.38
C GLU A 15 -3.51 -2.80 12.95
N LYS A 16 -3.31 -3.49 11.81
CA LYS A 16 -4.28 -4.42 11.23
C LYS A 16 -5.63 -3.77 10.85
N THR A 17 -5.67 -2.44 10.74
CA THR A 17 -6.77 -1.75 10.07
C THR A 17 -6.66 -1.93 8.56
N ARG A 18 -7.80 -1.83 7.85
CA ARG A 18 -7.83 -1.93 6.38
C ARG A 18 -6.86 -0.93 5.74
N HIS A 19 -6.77 0.29 6.27
CA HIS A 19 -5.88 1.33 5.77
C HIS A 19 -4.38 1.08 6.01
N ASN A 20 -4.05 0.09 6.83
CA ASN A 20 -2.67 -0.32 7.10
C ASN A 20 -2.26 -1.56 6.31
N LEU A 21 -3.06 -1.99 5.32
CA LEU A 21 -2.76 -3.16 4.51
C LEU A 21 -1.45 -3.04 3.75
N GLY A 22 -1.07 -1.83 3.30
CA GLY A 22 0.25 -1.58 2.71
C GLY A 22 1.39 -1.87 3.68
N PHE A 23 1.29 -1.45 4.94
CA PHE A 23 2.27 -1.79 5.98
C PHE A 23 2.36 -3.30 6.19
N MET A 24 1.21 -4.00 6.25
CA MET A 24 1.18 -5.45 6.46
C MET A 24 1.90 -6.21 5.34
N VAL A 25 1.84 -5.72 4.09
CA VAL A 25 2.61 -6.30 2.98
C VAL A 25 4.11 -6.07 3.15
N ILE A 26 4.52 -4.87 3.58
CA ILE A 26 5.94 -4.58 3.85
C ILE A 26 6.47 -5.44 4.99
N ASP A 27 5.69 -5.60 6.06
CA ASP A 27 6.06 -6.45 7.20
C ASP A 27 6.29 -7.89 6.76
N PHE A 28 5.39 -8.43 5.95
CA PHE A 28 5.56 -9.76 5.38
C PHE A 28 6.82 -9.89 4.49
N LEU A 29 7.11 -8.89 3.67
CA LEU A 29 8.31 -8.89 2.81
C LEU A 29 9.62 -8.82 3.60
N ILE A 30 9.62 -8.15 4.76
CA ILE A 30 10.77 -8.07 5.66
C ILE A 30 10.96 -9.40 6.39
N GLU A 31 9.88 -9.95 6.96
CA GLU A 31 9.93 -11.19 7.75
C GLU A 31 10.34 -12.40 6.91
N ASP A 32 9.92 -12.46 5.65
CA ASP A 32 10.20 -13.60 4.77
C ASP A 32 11.52 -13.45 3.99
N GLU A 33 12.31 -12.39 4.29
CA GLU A 33 13.62 -12.07 3.68
C GLU A 33 13.65 -12.10 2.14
N GLN A 34 12.50 -11.90 1.49
CA GLN A 34 12.35 -12.19 0.05
C GLN A 34 12.93 -11.11 -0.87
N ILE A 35 13.46 -10.01 -0.34
CA ILE A 35 13.93 -8.88 -1.15
C ILE A 35 15.39 -8.53 -0.84
N ASP A 36 16.24 -8.72 -1.85
CA ASP A 36 17.61 -8.23 -1.82
C ASP A 36 17.63 -6.69 -1.70
N SER A 37 18.25 -6.21 -0.63
CA SER A 37 18.41 -4.78 -0.32
C SER A 37 19.19 -3.98 -1.38
N LYS A 38 19.89 -4.65 -2.31
CA LYS A 38 20.53 -4.05 -3.49
C LYS A 38 19.53 -3.82 -4.62
N LYS A 39 18.49 -4.65 -4.73
CA LYS A 39 17.44 -4.54 -5.75
C LYS A 39 16.35 -3.55 -5.35
N ALA A 40 15.95 -3.52 -4.07
CA ALA A 40 14.90 -2.63 -3.61
C ALA A 40 15.10 -2.10 -2.18
N LYS A 41 14.50 -0.95 -1.91
CA LYS A 41 14.32 -0.40 -0.56
C LYS A 41 12.86 -0.51 -0.16
N LEU A 42 12.60 -1.08 1.01
CA LEU A 42 11.26 -1.21 1.58
C LEU A 42 11.03 -0.07 2.57
N ILE A 43 9.92 0.66 2.45
CA ILE A 43 9.57 1.73 3.39
C ILE A 43 8.12 1.63 3.85
N LYS A 44 7.92 1.94 5.14
CA LYS A 44 6.63 2.22 5.77
C LYS A 44 6.66 3.66 6.28
N PRO A 45 6.06 4.64 5.59
CA PRO A 45 6.10 6.03 6.04
C PRO A 45 5.63 6.17 7.49
N GLN A 46 6.48 6.67 8.39
CA GLN A 46 6.15 6.93 9.81
C GLN A 46 5.44 8.28 9.99
N THR A 47 4.65 8.67 9.00
CA THR A 47 3.78 9.84 8.97
C THR A 47 2.33 9.39 8.87
N PHE A 48 1.37 10.24 9.24
CA PHE A 48 -0.04 9.93 8.98
C PHE A 48 -0.30 9.82 7.47
N MET A 49 -1.33 9.07 7.10
CA MET A 49 -1.64 8.71 5.72
C MET A 49 -1.62 9.91 4.76
N ASN A 50 -2.23 11.02 5.14
CA ASN A 50 -2.29 12.23 4.32
C ASN A 50 -0.94 12.96 4.12
N ASN A 51 0.10 12.52 4.82
CA ASN A 51 1.47 13.06 4.75
C ASN A 51 2.50 12.02 4.28
N SER A 52 2.07 10.83 3.86
CA SER A 52 2.98 9.75 3.42
C SER A 52 3.93 10.19 2.29
N GLY A 53 3.50 11.10 1.42
CA GLY A 53 4.31 11.61 0.32
C GLY A 53 5.60 12.29 0.74
N LEU A 54 5.62 12.95 1.92
CA LEU A 54 6.82 13.62 2.43
C LEU A 54 7.98 12.65 2.60
N GLU A 55 7.70 11.47 3.16
CA GLU A 55 8.71 10.45 3.40
C GLU A 55 9.06 9.67 2.14
N VAL A 56 8.09 9.43 1.25
CA VAL A 56 8.34 8.84 -0.07
C VAL A 56 9.29 9.74 -0.86
N LYS A 57 9.03 11.05 -0.94
CA LYS A 57 9.89 12.01 -1.64
C LYS A 57 11.29 12.06 -1.03
N LYS A 58 11.39 12.13 0.30
CA LYS A 58 12.68 12.12 1.01
C LYS A 58 13.53 10.89 0.65
N ASN A 59 12.94 9.70 0.65
CA ASN A 59 13.65 8.47 0.28
C ASN A 59 13.98 8.40 -1.22
N SER A 60 13.05 8.83 -2.08
CA SER A 60 13.27 8.93 -3.53
C SER A 60 14.49 9.80 -3.84
N ASP A 61 14.59 10.98 -3.20
CA ASP A 61 15.70 11.92 -3.40
C ASP A 61 17.02 11.36 -2.86
N TYR A 62 17.00 10.82 -1.65
CA TYR A 62 18.19 10.28 -1.00
C TYR A 62 18.83 9.14 -1.80
N TYR A 63 18.01 8.20 -2.28
CA TYR A 63 18.46 7.06 -3.08
C TYR A 63 18.53 7.35 -4.59
N LYS A 64 18.15 8.55 -5.03
CA LYS A 64 18.09 8.97 -6.45
C LYS A 64 17.21 8.04 -7.30
N ILE A 65 16.11 7.57 -6.73
CA ILE A 65 15.13 6.69 -7.39
C ILE A 65 14.15 7.57 -8.16
N LYS A 66 13.87 7.23 -9.42
CA LYS A 66 12.88 7.94 -10.24
C LYS A 66 11.47 7.47 -9.89
N PRO A 67 10.42 8.31 -10.07
CA PRO A 67 9.02 7.92 -9.81
C PRO A 67 8.60 6.61 -10.49
N GLU A 68 9.09 6.34 -11.70
CA GLU A 68 8.81 5.12 -12.47
C GLU A 68 9.28 3.83 -11.78
N ASP A 69 10.31 3.94 -10.93
CA ASP A 69 10.89 2.85 -10.13
C ASP A 69 10.26 2.74 -8.73
N ILE A 70 9.22 3.52 -8.44
CA ILE A 70 8.47 3.48 -7.18
C ILE A 70 7.23 2.58 -7.34
N ILE A 71 7.04 1.69 -6.36
CA ILE A 71 5.85 0.85 -6.23
C ILE A 71 5.16 1.22 -4.92
N VAL A 72 3.92 1.69 -4.99
CA VAL A 72 3.09 2.04 -3.83
C VAL A 72 2.02 0.98 -3.62
N ILE A 73 1.99 0.38 -2.43
CA ILE A 73 1.04 -0.65 -2.03
C ILE A 73 0.04 -0.03 -1.07
N HIS A 74 -1.25 -0.19 -1.36
CA HIS A 74 -2.31 0.39 -0.54
C HIS A 74 -3.63 -0.39 -0.65
N ASP A 75 -4.54 -0.14 0.30
CA ASP A 75 -5.90 -0.63 0.29
C ASP A 75 -6.77 0.10 -0.72
N ASP A 76 -7.80 -0.58 -1.23
CA ASP A 76 -8.67 -0.04 -2.26
C ASP A 76 -10.12 -0.46 -2.05
N ILE A 77 -11.00 0.54 -1.89
CA ILE A 77 -12.42 0.33 -1.61
C ILE A 77 -13.24 0.02 -2.87
N ASP A 78 -12.68 0.25 -4.06
CA ASP A 78 -13.37 -0.06 -5.33
C ASP A 78 -13.21 -1.53 -5.73
N LEU A 79 -12.24 -2.23 -5.12
CA LEU A 79 -11.90 -3.63 -5.41
C LEU A 79 -12.45 -4.56 -4.33
N LEU A 80 -12.97 -5.72 -4.75
CA LEU A 80 -13.49 -6.73 -3.81
C LEU A 80 -12.37 -7.26 -2.92
N LEU A 81 -12.75 -7.66 -1.71
CA LEU A 81 -11.82 -8.19 -0.71
C LEU A 81 -10.91 -9.28 -1.31
N GLY A 82 -9.60 -9.00 -1.28
CA GLY A 82 -8.58 -9.93 -1.73
C GLY A 82 -8.22 -9.83 -3.22
N GLU A 83 -8.93 -9.03 -4.01
CA GLU A 83 -8.52 -8.69 -5.38
C GLU A 83 -7.23 -7.86 -5.37
N ILE A 84 -6.36 -8.09 -6.34
CA ILE A 84 -5.13 -7.31 -6.54
C ILE A 84 -5.16 -6.72 -7.94
N LYS A 85 -4.86 -5.42 -8.04
CA LYS A 85 -4.70 -4.74 -9.33
C LYS A 85 -3.41 -3.95 -9.37
N VAL A 86 -2.58 -4.20 -10.38
CA VAL A 86 -1.36 -3.42 -10.65
C VAL A 86 -1.67 -2.35 -11.68
N GLN A 87 -1.34 -1.09 -11.40
CA GLN A 87 -1.63 0.04 -12.29
C GLN A 87 -0.51 1.08 -12.23
N GLN A 88 -0.27 1.78 -13.34
CA GLN A 88 0.67 2.90 -13.41
C GLN A 88 -0.04 4.15 -13.94
N GLY A 89 0.40 5.35 -13.53
CA GLY A 89 -0.04 6.61 -14.16
C GLY A 89 -1.51 6.96 -13.91
N ARG A 90 -2.03 6.68 -12.71
CA ARG A 90 -3.44 6.91 -12.36
C ARG A 90 -3.58 7.81 -11.13
N ASN A 91 -4.64 8.62 -11.10
CA ASN A 91 -4.96 9.51 -10.00
C ASN A 91 -5.34 8.75 -8.71
N SER A 92 -5.35 9.45 -7.59
CA SER A 92 -5.57 8.90 -6.25
C SER A 92 -6.93 8.23 -6.04
N ALA A 93 -7.94 8.59 -6.83
CA ALA A 93 -9.33 8.14 -6.64
C ALA A 93 -9.83 8.38 -5.19
N GLY A 94 -9.43 9.51 -4.58
CA GLY A 94 -9.83 9.86 -3.21
C GLY A 94 -8.95 9.26 -2.11
N HIS A 95 -8.03 8.36 -2.42
CA HIS A 95 -7.12 7.79 -1.43
C HIS A 95 -6.09 8.84 -0.96
N LYS A 96 -6.21 9.31 0.29
CA LYS A 96 -5.41 10.40 0.86
C LYS A 96 -3.89 10.15 0.82
N GLY A 97 -3.44 8.92 1.06
CA GLY A 97 -2.01 8.59 0.98
C GLY A 97 -1.44 8.61 -0.42
N VAL A 98 -2.13 8.03 -1.41
CA VAL A 98 -1.75 8.15 -2.81
C VAL A 98 -1.75 9.61 -3.26
N GLN A 99 -2.76 10.40 -2.86
CA GLN A 99 -2.77 11.84 -3.17
C GLN A 99 -1.53 12.54 -2.62
N SER A 100 -1.20 12.30 -1.35
CA SER A 100 0.02 12.82 -0.73
C SER A 100 1.29 12.47 -1.50
N VAL A 101 1.40 11.23 -1.99
CA VAL A 101 2.55 10.79 -2.81
C VAL A 101 2.59 11.50 -4.17
N ILE A 102 1.45 11.64 -4.85
CA ILE A 102 1.35 12.37 -6.12
C ILE A 102 1.80 13.83 -5.92
N ASP A 103 1.28 14.48 -4.88
CA ASP A 103 1.57 15.89 -4.59
C ASP A 103 3.06 16.09 -4.28
N ALA A 104 3.66 15.21 -3.48
CA ALA A 104 5.06 15.32 -3.08
C ALA A 104 6.05 14.98 -4.22
N LEU A 105 5.71 14.02 -5.08
CA LEU A 105 6.53 13.65 -6.24
C LEU A 105 6.32 14.59 -7.44
N GLY A 106 5.21 15.35 -7.47
CA GLY A 106 4.81 16.18 -8.61
C GLY A 106 4.36 15.38 -9.83
N THR A 107 4.07 14.09 -9.67
CA THR A 107 3.66 13.19 -10.75
C THR A 107 2.90 11.97 -10.22
N ASN A 108 2.05 11.39 -11.06
CA ASN A 108 1.39 10.11 -10.81
C ASN A 108 2.05 8.94 -11.58
N ASN A 109 3.20 9.18 -12.21
CA ASN A 109 3.94 8.19 -12.98
C ASN A 109 4.76 7.24 -12.08
N PHE A 110 4.06 6.51 -11.22
CA PHE A 110 4.59 5.43 -10.40
C PHE A 110 3.62 4.25 -10.44
N THR A 111 4.12 3.05 -10.08
CA THR A 111 3.29 1.85 -10.04
C THR A 111 2.54 1.77 -8.72
N ARG A 112 1.29 1.31 -8.76
CA ARG A 112 0.45 1.02 -7.60
C ARG A 112 0.06 -0.45 -7.60
N ILE A 113 0.19 -1.09 -6.45
CA ILE A 113 -0.41 -2.39 -6.14
C ILE A 113 -1.61 -2.10 -5.24
N ARG A 114 -2.79 -2.13 -5.84
CA ARG A 114 -4.08 -1.87 -5.20
C ARG A 114 -4.61 -3.18 -4.66
N ILE A 115 -4.92 -3.24 -3.36
CA ILE A 115 -5.46 -4.45 -2.74
C ILE A 115 -6.88 -4.18 -2.24
N GLY A 116 -7.83 -4.96 -2.75
CA GLY A 116 -9.24 -4.76 -2.46
C GLY A 116 -9.63 -5.06 -1.03
N ILE A 117 -10.43 -4.16 -0.47
CA ILE A 117 -10.98 -4.24 0.89
C ILE A 117 -12.51 -4.17 0.90
N ARG A 118 -13.16 -4.01 -0.26
CA ARG A 118 -14.63 -3.95 -0.32
C ARG A 118 -15.21 -5.28 0.14
N PRO A 119 -16.16 -5.29 1.10
CA PRO A 119 -16.87 -6.50 1.47
C PRO A 119 -17.49 -7.18 0.24
N ILE A 120 -17.58 -8.50 0.28
CA ILE A 120 -18.17 -9.30 -0.79
C ILE A 120 -19.68 -9.08 -0.85
N ASP A 121 -20.30 -8.80 0.30
CA ASP A 121 -21.72 -8.46 0.38
C ASP A 121 -21.97 -7.03 -0.15
N PRO A 122 -22.66 -6.90 -1.30
CA PRO A 122 -22.90 -5.61 -1.94
C PRO A 122 -23.94 -4.75 -1.20
N GLU A 123 -24.70 -5.31 -0.25
CA GLU A 123 -25.71 -4.57 0.52
C GLU A 123 -25.08 -3.73 1.65
N ILE A 124 -23.81 -3.97 1.97
CA ILE A 124 -23.09 -3.21 3.00
C ILE A 124 -22.84 -1.78 2.52
N ILE A 125 -23.52 -0.82 3.13
CA ILE A 125 -23.28 0.61 2.92
C ILE A 125 -22.02 1.01 3.69
N ILE A 126 -21.06 1.61 2.99
CA ILE A 126 -19.73 1.90 3.52
C ILE A 126 -19.53 3.40 3.71
N ASP A 127 -19.39 3.82 4.96
CA ASP A 127 -18.74 5.10 5.30
C ASP A 127 -17.23 4.93 5.14
N THR A 128 -16.67 5.36 4.01
CA THR A 128 -15.29 5.06 3.61
C THR A 128 -14.27 5.45 4.68
N GLU A 129 -14.39 6.64 5.29
CA GLU A 129 -13.39 7.12 6.25
C GLU A 129 -13.38 6.28 7.54
N LYS A 130 -14.55 5.85 8.00
CA LYS A 130 -14.65 4.95 9.16
C LYS A 130 -14.24 3.53 8.80
N PHE A 131 -14.65 3.04 7.64
CA PHE A 131 -14.43 1.67 7.22
C PHE A 131 -12.95 1.34 7.06
N VAL A 132 -12.16 2.22 6.43
CA VAL A 132 -10.72 1.99 6.27
C VAL A 132 -9.99 1.91 7.62
N LEU A 133 -10.51 2.55 8.66
CA LEU A 133 -9.93 2.50 10.02
C LEU A 133 -10.41 1.30 10.84
N GLN A 134 -11.32 0.47 10.34
CA GLN A 134 -11.73 -0.76 11.00
C GLN A 134 -10.75 -1.89 10.72
N LYS A 135 -10.66 -2.84 11.65
CA LYS A 135 -9.91 -4.09 11.48
C LYS A 135 -10.69 -5.11 10.65
N PHE A 136 -9.96 -6.01 10.00
CA PHE A 136 -10.56 -7.16 9.33
C PHE A 136 -11.22 -8.11 10.34
N THR A 137 -12.34 -8.74 9.98
CA THR A 137 -12.88 -9.88 10.74
C THR A 137 -11.95 -11.09 10.64
N PRO A 138 -12.09 -12.11 11.50
CA PRO A 138 -11.30 -13.34 11.39
C PRO A 138 -11.40 -14.03 10.02
N GLU A 139 -12.57 -13.98 9.39
CA GLU A 139 -12.84 -14.54 8.06
C GLU A 139 -12.14 -13.74 6.96
N GLU A 140 -12.30 -12.41 7.00
CA GLU A 140 -11.61 -11.51 6.07
C GLU A 140 -10.08 -11.62 6.22
N GLN A 141 -9.59 -11.77 7.45
CA GLN A 141 -8.15 -11.88 7.72
C GLN A 141 -7.53 -13.13 7.07
N LYS A 142 -8.28 -14.24 6.96
CA LYS A 142 -7.80 -15.44 6.23
C LYS A 142 -7.57 -15.13 4.75
N ILE A 143 -8.48 -14.39 4.13
CA ILE A 143 -8.38 -13.96 2.72
C ILE A 143 -7.19 -13.01 2.58
N ILE A 144 -7.10 -11.99 3.45
CA ILE A 144 -6.02 -11.00 3.44
C ILE A 144 -4.65 -11.63 3.60
N ASN A 145 -4.49 -12.63 4.48
CA ASN A 145 -3.21 -13.33 4.65
C ASN A 145 -2.76 -14.02 3.35
N GLN A 146 -3.68 -14.59 2.57
CA GLN A 146 -3.36 -15.18 1.27
C GLN A 146 -3.06 -14.08 0.24
N THR A 147 -3.81 -12.99 0.26
CA THR A 147 -3.62 -11.85 -0.64
C THR A 147 -2.27 -11.16 -0.42
N ILE A 148 -1.82 -11.01 0.84
CA ILE A 148 -0.49 -10.48 1.17
C ILE A 148 0.61 -11.32 0.54
N LYS A 149 0.52 -12.66 0.64
CA LYS A 149 1.48 -13.58 0.01
C LYS A 149 1.52 -13.40 -1.52
N LYS A 150 0.35 -13.29 -2.15
CA LYS A 150 0.25 -13.03 -3.60
C LYS A 150 0.84 -11.68 -3.98
N ALA A 151 0.57 -10.62 -3.20
CA ALA A 151 1.13 -9.30 -3.43
C ALA A 151 2.66 -9.30 -3.33
N ALA A 152 3.21 -10.01 -2.33
CA ALA A 152 4.66 -10.18 -2.18
C ALA A 152 5.30 -10.86 -3.39
N GLN A 153 4.71 -11.94 -3.88
CA GLN A 153 5.16 -12.64 -5.10
C GLN A 153 5.13 -11.73 -6.33
N ILE A 154 4.07 -10.93 -6.50
CA ILE A 154 3.98 -9.94 -7.58
C ILE A 154 5.13 -8.93 -7.47
N ILE A 155 5.40 -8.40 -6.27
CA ILE A 155 6.47 -7.41 -6.04
C ILE A 155 7.82 -7.98 -6.44
N GLN A 156 8.14 -9.20 -5.99
CA GLN A 156 9.42 -9.87 -6.32
C GLN A 156 9.59 -10.11 -7.81
N ALA A 157 8.53 -10.49 -8.52
CA ALA A 157 8.59 -10.66 -9.96
C ALA A 157 8.93 -9.36 -10.71
N THR A 158 8.83 -8.21 -10.05
CA THR A 158 9.22 -6.91 -10.63
C THR A 158 10.66 -6.47 -10.34
N LEU A 159 11.45 -7.25 -9.58
CA LEU A 159 12.80 -6.90 -9.07
C LEU A 159 13.95 -7.56 -9.82
#